data_AF-F3PXG2-F1
#
_entry.id   AF-F3PXG2-F1
#
_cell.length_a   1.000
_cell.length_b   1.000
_cell.length_c   1.000
_cell.angle_alpha   90.00
_cell.angle_beta   90.00
_cell.angle_gamma   90.00
#
_symmetry.space_group_name_H-M   'P 1'
#
loop_
_entity.id
_entity.type
_entity.pdbx_description
1 polymer ?
#
loop_
_entity_poly.entity_id
_entity_poly.type
_entity_poly.pdbx_seq_one_letter_code
_entity_poly.pdbx_strand_id
1 'polypeptide(L)'
;MKLKSILLSLIWLGICSCNSSQVVTNQSSIKTVKEYVESNEFIDVIPEEMTQATFYSKQDEKAHLYKMMAVMYRFYKHCSMDEAGIITCNISSGKEINVSEEAFDMRVKEMNSWNNRIREKVRNGVKYKVVRIDDKYFENLLNFR
;
A
#
# COMPACT_ATOMS: atom_id res chain seq x y z
N MET A 1 -46.55 -72.29 -26.41
CA MET A 1 -46.68 -72.09 -24.94
C MET A 1 -46.32 -70.63 -24.65
N LYS A 2 -47.22 -69.88 -24.03
CA LYS A 2 -47.10 -68.42 -23.81
C LYS A 2 -46.02 -68.12 -22.77
N LEU A 3 -45.19 -67.09 -23.01
CA LEU A 3 -44.52 -66.39 -21.92
C LEU A 3 -44.73 -64.89 -22.10
N LYS A 4 -45.47 -64.31 -21.16
CA LYS A 4 -45.64 -62.88 -20.94
C LYS A 4 -44.56 -62.38 -19.98
N SER A 5 -44.34 -61.07 -20.04
CA SER A 5 -43.97 -60.15 -18.96
C SER A 5 -42.52 -59.65 -18.84
N ILE A 6 -42.42 -58.34 -19.12
CA ILE A 6 -41.88 -57.26 -18.26
C ILE A 6 -40.35 -57.14 -18.19
N LEU A 7 -39.81 -56.01 -18.70
CA LEU A 7 -39.23 -54.97 -17.82
C LEU A 7 -39.09 -53.62 -18.57
N LEU A 8 -39.72 -52.58 -18.01
CA LEU A 8 -39.53 -51.19 -18.39
C LEU A 8 -38.07 -50.76 -18.12
N SER A 9 -37.41 -50.14 -19.10
CA SER A 9 -36.18 -49.37 -18.87
C SER A 9 -36.54 -47.92 -18.54
N LEU A 10 -36.56 -47.58 -17.24
CA LEU A 10 -36.54 -46.21 -16.73
C LEU A 10 -35.33 -46.11 -15.80
N ILE A 11 -34.19 -45.61 -16.28
CA ILE A 11 -33.11 -45.14 -15.41
C ILE A 11 -32.54 -43.83 -15.98
N TRP A 12 -33.12 -42.75 -15.45
CA TRP A 12 -32.47 -41.54 -14.94
C TRP A 12 -31.22 -41.00 -15.66
N LEU A 13 -31.43 -39.90 -16.38
CA LEU A 13 -30.44 -38.86 -16.60
C LEU A 13 -30.01 -38.31 -15.23
N GLY A 14 -28.87 -38.77 -14.72
CA GLY A 14 -28.18 -38.17 -13.58
C GLY A 14 -27.68 -36.78 -13.97
N ILE A 15 -28.44 -35.75 -13.59
CA ILE A 15 -27.98 -34.36 -13.62
C ILE A 15 -26.91 -34.24 -12.54
N CYS A 16 -25.65 -34.28 -12.96
CA CYS A 16 -24.51 -33.88 -12.14
C CYS A 16 -24.58 -32.36 -11.95
N SER A 17 -25.31 -31.90 -10.94
CA SER A 17 -25.21 -30.53 -10.45
C SER A 17 -23.92 -30.42 -9.65
N CYS A 18 -22.85 -29.98 -10.29
CA CYS A 18 -21.69 -29.45 -9.60
C CYS A 18 -22.12 -28.19 -8.85
N ASN A 19 -22.32 -28.34 -7.53
CA ASN A 19 -22.57 -27.23 -6.63
C ASN A 19 -21.26 -26.44 -6.53
N SER A 20 -21.06 -25.44 -7.40
CA SER A 20 -19.97 -24.49 -7.22
C SER A 20 -20.28 -23.70 -5.96
N SER A 21 -19.64 -24.11 -4.87
CA SER A 21 -19.58 -23.28 -3.67
C SER A 21 -18.89 -22.00 -4.10
N GLN A 22 -19.67 -20.95 -4.36
CA GLN A 22 -19.13 -19.61 -4.47
C GLN A 22 -18.51 -19.32 -3.11
N VAL A 23 -17.19 -19.44 -3.04
CA VAL A 23 -16.41 -18.85 -1.97
C VAL A 23 -16.74 -17.36 -2.04
N VAL A 24 -17.64 -16.92 -1.18
CA VAL A 24 -17.85 -15.51 -0.91
C VAL A 24 -16.54 -15.06 -0.28
N THR A 25 -15.60 -14.63 -1.12
CA THR A 25 -14.51 -13.77 -0.71
C THR A 25 -15.17 -12.55 -0.11
N ASN A 26 -15.27 -12.51 1.22
CA ASN A 26 -15.50 -11.28 1.94
C ASN A 26 -14.43 -10.31 1.41
N GLN A 27 -14.86 -9.37 0.57
CA GLN A 27 -14.01 -8.33 0.04
C GLN A 27 -13.68 -7.45 1.24
N SER A 28 -12.63 -7.83 1.99
CA SER A 28 -12.13 -7.05 3.11
C SER A 28 -11.90 -5.65 2.59
N SER A 29 -12.60 -4.67 3.16
CA SER A 29 -12.38 -3.26 2.85
C SER A 29 -10.89 -2.96 2.94
N ILE A 30 -10.34 -2.27 1.92
CA ILE A 30 -8.94 -1.87 1.92
C ILE A 30 -8.73 -0.94 3.11
N LYS A 31 -7.75 -1.24 3.97
CA LYS A 31 -7.33 -0.31 5.03
C LYS A 31 -6.85 1.00 4.42
N THR A 32 -7.37 2.10 4.92
CA THR A 32 -6.92 3.47 4.64
C THR A 32 -5.54 3.74 5.23
N VAL A 33 -4.91 4.84 4.80
CA VAL A 33 -3.64 5.31 5.38
C VAL A 33 -3.75 5.51 6.89
N LYS A 34 -4.84 6.12 7.34
CA LYS A 34 -5.12 6.36 8.76
C LYS A 34 -5.18 5.05 9.56
N GLU A 35 -5.87 4.04 9.06
CA GLU A 35 -5.94 2.73 9.73
C GLU A 35 -4.57 2.04 9.82
N TYR A 36 -3.72 2.14 8.79
CA TYR A 36 -2.34 1.65 8.86
C TYR A 36 -1.51 2.42 9.90
N VAL A 37 -1.68 3.74 10.00
CA VAL A 37 -0.96 4.56 10.98
C VAL A 37 -1.43 4.23 12.41
N GLU A 38 -2.74 4.21 12.66
CA GLU A 38 -3.32 4.00 13.99
C GLU A 38 -3.10 2.58 14.53
N SER A 39 -3.18 1.56 13.66
CA SER A 39 -2.91 0.17 14.07
C SER A 39 -1.45 -0.08 14.38
N ASN A 40 -0.55 0.79 13.91
CA ASN A 40 0.90 0.64 14.00
C ASN A 40 1.39 -0.76 13.58
N GLU A 41 0.68 -1.43 12.66
CA GLU A 41 1.09 -2.76 12.21
C GLU A 41 2.38 -2.71 11.38
N PHE A 42 3.09 -3.83 11.28
CA PHE A 42 4.29 -3.89 10.48
C PHE A 42 3.94 -3.70 9.00
N ILE A 43 4.62 -2.75 8.32
CA ILE A 43 4.44 -2.51 6.89
C ILE A 43 5.69 -2.93 6.16
N ASP A 44 5.56 -4.01 5.39
CA ASP A 44 6.55 -4.41 4.40
C ASP A 44 6.07 -3.96 3.01
N VAL A 45 6.79 -3.01 2.42
CA VAL A 45 6.50 -2.50 1.09
C VAL A 45 7.80 -2.30 0.32
N ILE A 46 7.96 -3.08 -0.73
CA ILE A 46 9.10 -2.97 -1.63
C ILE A 46 8.71 -2.00 -2.75
N PRO A 47 9.52 -0.96 -3.04
CA PRO A 47 9.35 -0.12 -4.21
C PRO A 47 9.91 -0.86 -5.42
N GLU A 48 9.27 -1.95 -5.82
CA GLU A 48 9.48 -2.40 -7.20
C GLU A 48 8.97 -1.30 -8.13
N GLU A 49 9.59 -1.19 -9.30
CA GLU A 49 9.10 -0.30 -10.35
C GLU A 49 7.61 -0.61 -10.54
N MET A 50 6.75 0.30 -10.07
CA MET A 50 5.30 0.17 -10.12
C MET A 50 4.85 0.19 -11.57
N THR A 51 5.03 -0.90 -12.29
CA THR A 51 4.40 -1.12 -13.57
C THR A 51 2.98 -1.58 -13.30
N GLN A 52 2.03 -1.19 -14.15
CA GLN A 52 0.65 -1.69 -14.03
C GLN A 52 0.58 -3.23 -14.11
N ALA A 53 1.63 -3.88 -14.64
CA ALA A 53 1.76 -5.33 -14.70
C ALA A 53 2.11 -5.99 -13.35
N THR A 54 2.53 -5.22 -12.34
CA THR A 54 2.91 -5.73 -11.01
C THR A 54 1.67 -6.01 -10.13
N PHE A 55 0.52 -5.39 -10.43
CA PHE A 55 -0.69 -5.52 -9.61
C PHE A 55 -1.76 -6.36 -10.31
N TYR A 56 -2.32 -7.34 -9.58
CA TYR A 56 -3.41 -8.18 -10.08
C TYR A 56 -4.73 -7.42 -10.22
N SER A 57 -4.90 -6.31 -9.49
CA SER A 57 -6.10 -5.47 -9.54
C SER A 57 -5.84 -4.02 -9.14
N LYS A 58 -6.78 -3.12 -9.48
CA LYS A 58 -6.80 -1.72 -9.00
C LYS A 58 -6.89 -1.62 -7.48
N GLN A 59 -7.50 -2.62 -6.84
CA GLN A 59 -7.63 -2.70 -5.39
C GLN A 59 -6.28 -2.99 -4.73
N ASP A 60 -5.46 -3.84 -5.36
CA ASP A 60 -4.10 -4.13 -4.89
C ASP A 60 -3.16 -2.94 -5.08
N GLU A 61 -3.24 -2.27 -6.23
CA GLU A 61 -2.51 -1.02 -6.49
C GLU A 61 -2.85 0.04 -5.43
N LYS A 62 -4.14 0.21 -5.14
CA LYS A 62 -4.62 1.16 -4.14
C LYS A 62 -4.17 0.79 -2.72
N ALA A 63 -4.24 -0.48 -2.35
CA ALA A 63 -3.77 -0.97 -1.05
C ALA A 63 -2.26 -0.75 -0.87
N HIS A 64 -1.48 -1.00 -1.93
CA HIS A 64 -0.05 -0.76 -1.94
C HIS A 64 0.27 0.74 -1.79
N LEU A 65 -0.43 1.61 -2.53
CA LEU A 65 -0.29 3.06 -2.42
C LEU A 65 -0.58 3.55 -0.99
N TYR A 66 -1.62 3.02 -0.35
CA TYR A 66 -1.96 3.38 1.03
C TYR A 66 -0.88 2.94 2.03
N LYS A 67 -0.26 1.77 1.84
CA LYS A 67 0.91 1.36 2.63
C LYS A 67 2.08 2.33 2.43
N MET A 68 2.39 2.72 1.19
CA MET A 68 3.45 3.68 0.90
C MET A 68 3.21 5.03 1.58
N MET A 69 1.98 5.54 1.56
CA MET A 69 1.61 6.79 2.24
C MET A 69 1.71 6.66 3.76
N ALA A 70 1.37 5.50 4.34
CA ALA A 70 1.54 5.24 5.76
C ALA A 70 3.02 5.16 6.16
N VAL A 71 3.87 4.51 5.37
CA VAL A 71 5.33 4.52 5.57
C VAL A 71 5.86 5.96 5.52
N MET A 72 5.40 6.75 4.54
CA MET A 72 5.80 8.15 4.41
C MET A 72 5.38 9.00 5.61
N TYR A 73 4.15 8.80 6.11
CA TYR A 73 3.67 9.43 7.34
C TYR A 73 4.59 9.08 8.52
N ARG A 74 4.80 7.79 8.76
CA ARG A 74 5.61 7.30 9.89
C ARG A 74 7.03 7.86 9.81
N PHE A 75 7.68 7.77 8.66
CA PHE A 75 9.03 8.30 8.47
C PHE A 75 9.11 9.80 8.79
N TYR A 76 8.30 10.63 8.13
CA TYR A 76 8.40 12.08 8.28
C TYR A 76 7.92 12.61 9.64
N LYS A 77 7.09 11.86 10.38
CA LYS A 77 6.77 12.21 11.79
C LYS A 77 8.01 12.15 12.71
N HIS A 78 9.04 11.40 12.32
CA HIS A 78 10.31 11.33 13.03
C HIS A 78 11.40 12.23 12.41
N CYS A 79 11.02 13.11 11.49
CA CYS A 79 11.93 14.09 10.90
C CYS A 79 11.68 15.51 11.45
N SER A 80 12.71 16.34 11.38
CA SER A 80 12.62 17.78 11.55
C SER A 80 12.97 18.51 10.25
N MET A 81 12.43 19.71 10.04
CA MET A 81 12.72 20.55 8.87
C MET A 81 13.20 21.93 9.32
N ASP A 82 14.34 22.38 8.80
CA ASP A 82 14.87 23.72 9.08
C ASP A 82 14.17 24.83 8.27
N GLU A 83 14.60 26.08 8.42
CA GLU A 83 14.02 27.22 7.68
C GLU A 83 14.25 27.15 6.16
N ALA A 84 15.39 26.61 5.72
CA ALA A 84 15.70 26.43 4.30
C ALA A 84 14.91 25.29 3.66
N GLY A 85 14.27 24.44 4.48
CA GLY A 85 13.51 23.27 4.05
C GLY A 85 14.32 21.98 4.07
N ILE A 86 15.53 21.98 4.64
CA ILE A 86 16.35 20.77 4.79
C ILE A 86 15.74 19.88 5.86
N ILE A 87 15.56 18.61 5.53
CA ILE A 87 14.94 17.60 6.37
C ILE A 87 16.04 16.77 7.03
N THR A 88 15.90 16.51 8.32
CA THR A 88 16.76 15.61 9.08
C THR A 88 15.91 14.51 9.70
N CYS A 89 16.28 13.26 9.47
CA CYS A 89 15.66 12.10 10.12
C CYS A 89 16.30 11.87 11.49
N ASN A 90 15.48 11.67 12.53
CA ASN A 90 15.94 11.51 13.91
C ASN A 90 15.95 10.06 14.40
N ILE A 91 15.73 9.11 13.49
CA ILE A 91 15.74 7.67 13.73
C ILE A 91 16.72 7.00 12.76
N SER A 92 17.12 5.77 13.08
CA SER A 92 18.21 5.06 12.41
C SER A 92 17.79 3.80 11.66
N SER A 93 16.58 3.29 11.90
CA SER A 93 16.09 2.03 11.31
C SER A 93 14.58 2.00 11.10
N GLY A 94 14.13 1.16 10.17
CA GLY A 94 12.71 0.90 9.92
C GLY A 94 12.01 0.25 11.11
N LYS A 95 12.73 -0.57 11.89
CA LYS A 95 12.22 -1.17 13.13
C LYS A 95 11.63 -0.15 14.10
N GLU A 96 12.21 1.06 14.20
CA GLU A 96 11.75 2.11 15.13
C GLU A 96 10.35 2.63 14.81
N ILE A 97 9.91 2.47 13.56
CA ILE A 97 8.59 2.90 13.06
C ILE A 97 7.76 1.74 12.50
N ASN A 98 8.14 0.51 12.85
CA ASN A 98 7.48 -0.73 12.44
C ASN A 98 7.28 -0.85 10.92
N VAL A 99 8.33 -0.56 10.15
CA VAL A 99 8.37 -0.76 8.68
C VAL A 99 9.61 -1.58 8.32
N SER A 100 9.62 -2.21 7.14
CA SER A 100 10.82 -2.91 6.65
C SER A 100 11.99 -1.94 6.42
N GLU A 101 13.22 -2.44 6.57
CA GLU A 101 14.42 -1.62 6.37
C GLU A 101 14.52 -1.11 4.93
N GLU A 102 14.07 -1.89 3.96
CA GLU A 102 13.99 -1.50 2.55
C GLU A 102 13.06 -0.28 2.36
N ALA A 103 11.90 -0.27 3.02
CA ALA A 103 10.96 0.83 2.98
C ALA A 103 11.51 2.08 3.68
N PHE A 104 12.25 1.90 4.78
CA PHE A 104 12.94 2.97 5.50
C PHE A 104 14.05 3.60 4.65
N ASP A 105 14.96 2.79 4.11
CA ASP A 105 16.08 3.21 3.29
C ASP A 105 15.62 3.97 2.04
N MET A 106 14.51 3.56 1.46
CA MET A 106 13.87 4.29 0.36
C MET A 106 13.54 5.73 0.75
N ARG A 107 12.89 5.92 1.91
CA ARG A 107 12.53 7.26 2.40
C ARG A 107 13.77 8.08 2.75
N VAL A 108 14.81 7.47 3.30
CA VAL A 108 16.11 8.13 3.52
C VAL A 108 16.71 8.61 2.19
N LYS A 109 16.71 7.77 1.15
CA LYS A 109 17.20 8.12 -0.19
C LYS A 109 16.42 9.29 -0.80
N GLU A 110 15.08 9.26 -0.70
CA GLU A 110 14.23 10.35 -1.20
C GLU A 110 14.43 11.66 -0.45
N MET A 111 14.50 11.60 0.89
CA MET A 111 14.79 12.75 1.73
C MET A 111 16.14 13.38 1.33
N ASN A 112 17.17 12.56 1.14
CA ASN A 112 18.48 13.03 0.70
C ASN A 112 18.44 13.66 -0.69
N SER A 113 17.69 13.07 -1.63
CA SER A 113 17.49 13.63 -2.97
C SER A 113 16.80 15.00 -2.90
N TRP A 114 15.76 15.13 -2.07
CA TRP A 114 15.07 16.41 -1.85
C TRP A 114 16.01 17.46 -1.25
N ASN A 115 16.73 17.10 -0.18
CA ASN A 115 17.71 17.97 0.44
C ASN A 115 18.78 18.45 -0.54
N ASN A 116 19.28 17.56 -1.41
CA ASN A 116 20.27 17.92 -2.43
C ASN A 116 19.72 18.96 -3.43
N ARG A 117 18.47 18.81 -3.87
CA ARG A 117 17.81 19.81 -4.74
C ARG A 117 17.63 21.16 -4.05
N ILE A 118 17.34 21.18 -2.74
CA ILE A 118 17.26 22.43 -1.97
C ILE A 118 18.63 23.08 -1.87
N ARG A 119 19.67 22.32 -1.48
CA ARG A 119 21.05 22.82 -1.39
C ARG A 119 21.54 23.39 -2.71
N GLU A 120 21.20 22.75 -3.83
CA GLU A 120 21.53 23.25 -5.17
C GLU A 120 20.86 24.61 -5.44
N LYS A 121 19.56 24.75 -5.15
CA LYS A 121 18.85 26.02 -5.32
C LYS A 121 19.42 27.14 -4.46
N VAL A 122 19.74 26.83 -3.20
CA VAL A 122 20.38 27.77 -2.27
C VAL A 122 21.74 28.21 -2.81
N ARG A 123 22.59 27.26 -3.21
CA ARG A 123 23.93 27.54 -3.78
C ARG A 123 23.86 28.42 -5.03
N ASN A 124 22.87 28.18 -5.88
CA ASN A 124 22.71 28.91 -7.14
C ASN A 124 21.92 30.22 -6.98
N GLY A 125 21.51 30.60 -5.76
CA GLY A 125 20.71 31.81 -5.52
C GLY A 125 19.32 31.79 -6.17
N VAL A 126 18.80 30.61 -6.49
CA VAL A 126 17.51 30.45 -7.18
C VAL A 126 16.39 30.62 -6.17
N LYS A 127 15.41 31.48 -6.45
CA LYS A 127 14.22 31.62 -5.62
C LYS A 127 13.38 30.34 -5.67
N TYR A 128 12.96 29.84 -4.52
CA TYR A 128 12.11 28.66 -4.42
C TYR A 128 11.09 28.78 -3.30
N LYS A 129 10.04 27.96 -3.37
CA LYS A 129 9.05 27.81 -2.31
C LYS A 129 9.39 26.57 -1.50
N VAL A 130 9.45 26.72 -0.18
CA VAL A 130 9.57 25.59 0.75
C VAL A 130 8.18 24.95 0.89
N VAL A 131 8.10 23.66 0.59
CA VAL A 131 6.94 22.84 0.97
C VAL A 131 7.22 22.34 2.38
N ARG A 132 6.35 22.71 3.34
CA ARG A 132 6.54 22.37 4.75
C ARG A 132 5.94 21.00 5.07
N ILE A 133 6.65 20.24 5.90
CA ILE A 133 6.14 19.03 6.55
C ILE A 133 5.56 19.48 7.89
N ASP A 134 4.36 20.02 7.84
CA ASP A 134 3.61 20.55 8.99
C ASP A 134 2.37 19.70 9.27
N ASP A 135 1.53 20.11 10.22
CA ASP A 135 0.32 19.36 10.56
C ASP A 135 -0.60 19.17 9.35
N LYS A 136 -0.69 20.17 8.47
CA LYS A 136 -1.49 20.08 7.24
C LYS A 136 -0.94 19.02 6.29
N TYR A 137 0.39 18.89 6.16
CA TYR A 137 0.99 17.81 5.40
C TYR A 137 0.57 16.44 5.93
N PHE A 138 0.61 16.25 7.25
CA PHE A 138 0.22 15.00 7.90
C PHE A 138 -1.28 14.72 7.79
N GLU A 139 -2.13 15.74 7.93
CA GLU A 139 -3.58 15.62 7.71
C GLU A 139 -3.90 15.18 6.29
N ASN A 140 -3.21 15.71 5.28
CA ASN A 140 -3.40 15.30 3.89
C ASN A 140 -3.04 13.84 3.67
N LEU A 141 -1.99 13.33 4.34
CA LEU A 141 -1.62 11.92 4.26
C LEU A 141 -2.64 11.01 4.92
N LEU A 142 -3.11 11.36 6.12
CA LEU A 142 -4.10 10.56 6.83
C LEU A 142 -5.43 10.48 6.05
N ASN A 143 -5.77 11.51 5.28
CA ASN A 143 -7.00 11.59 4.50
C ASN A 143 -6.81 11.29 3.00
N PHE A 144 -5.67 10.70 2.62
CA PHE A 144 -5.38 10.30 1.25
C PHE A 144 -6.36 9.21 0.79
N ARG A 145 -6.98 9.37 -0.39
CA ARG A 145 -8.09 8.51 -0.85
C ARG A 145 -8.07 8.18 -2.33
#